data_AF-A0A8J5MB90-F1
#
_entry.id   AF-A0A8J5MB90-F1
#
_cell.length_a   1.000
_cell.length_b   1.000
_cell.length_c   1.000
_cell.angle_alpha   90.00
_cell.angle_beta   90.00
_cell.angle_gamma   90.00
#
_symmetry.space_group_name_H-M   'P 1'
#
loop_
_entity.id
_entity.type
_entity.pdbx_description
1 polymer ?
#
loop_
_entity_poly.entity_id
_entity_poly.type
_entity_poly.pdbx_seq_one_letter_code
_entity_poly.pdbx_strand_id
1 'polypeptide(L)'
;MSKSKLRQRLSAAYEKSVKPFVMCTLELYLSLLLVVSLFQSPDPSKRDVQELQTTFYMAWVPLICTLTLLYSGKLLGKYGPDPDNFDRNLMALKITMWVYAFVELVLDKNMVIKSGPALSVAIIFCVCDMLRFQMEAMRLIYDDEELEDEVDRLANMVITALEDSDNETAFKHAVREVIQRNRQQSEAVAVQDIVDESQDTVINEKHISSNELHDKEEVATRYRTLAMMHRRALAKTLRDASPFFLIAGPCVLESEQVVMAIADRLATVQKKLQIPVIFKASFDKANRQDLKSYRGPGLERGLEMLQQVKDTTGLPVLTDVHETHQVAPVAKVADIIQIPAFLSRQTDLLVAAANSGRLVNLKKGQMLSAETMLLAAKKIAITQDDSDFILTERGSMFGYGDLVVDARNLPKLRRSNGLVVQDVTHSIQRPSGAHAGATTSGGDREFIPTIARMAAAVGVDGFFFETHLDPTKALCDAATMLPIDELEPLLEELIAISRASKALS
;
A
#
# COMPACT_ATOMS: atom_id res chain seq x y z
N MET A 1 10.18 -38.36 -30.04
CA MET A 1 9.10 -37.46 -29.55
C MET A 1 9.62 -36.02 -29.64
N SER A 2 8.93 -35.08 -30.31
CA SER A 2 9.44 -33.70 -30.46
C SER A 2 9.48 -32.97 -29.11
N LYS A 3 10.41 -32.01 -28.94
CA LYS A 3 10.52 -31.18 -27.73
C LYS A 3 9.21 -30.45 -27.39
N SER A 4 8.41 -30.09 -28.40
CA SER A 4 7.09 -29.47 -28.22
C SER A 4 6.05 -30.43 -27.63
N LYS A 5 5.97 -31.68 -28.14
CA LYS A 5 5.08 -32.71 -27.60
C LYS A 5 5.47 -33.11 -26.17
N LEU A 6 6.77 -33.11 -25.85
CA LEU A 6 7.25 -33.35 -24.49
C LEU A 6 6.82 -32.24 -23.53
N ARG A 7 6.98 -30.95 -23.91
CA ARG A 7 6.53 -29.81 -23.10
C ARG A 7 5.02 -29.82 -22.87
N GLN A 8 4.23 -30.14 -23.89
CA GLN A 8 2.77 -30.20 -23.77
C GLN A 8 2.32 -31.32 -22.82
N ARG A 9 2.97 -32.51 -22.89
CA ARG A 9 2.70 -33.61 -21.95
C ARG A 9 3.13 -33.27 -20.52
N LEU A 10 4.27 -32.60 -20.35
CA LEU A 10 4.73 -32.12 -19.03
C LEU A 10 3.79 -31.08 -18.43
N SER A 11 3.34 -30.09 -19.21
CA SER A 11 2.37 -29.09 -18.76
C SER A 11 1.03 -29.72 -18.38
N ALA A 12 0.54 -30.67 -19.19
CA ALA A 12 -0.69 -31.40 -18.88
C ALA A 12 -0.56 -32.27 -17.61
N ALA A 13 0.60 -32.90 -17.40
CA ALA A 13 0.88 -33.67 -16.18
C ALA A 13 0.99 -32.75 -14.94
N TYR A 14 1.56 -31.55 -15.10
CA TYR A 14 1.63 -30.56 -14.05
C TYR A 14 0.23 -30.10 -13.62
N GLU A 15 -0.60 -29.61 -14.55
CA GLU A 15 -1.93 -29.09 -14.25
C GLU A 15 -2.91 -30.15 -13.73
N LYS A 16 -2.86 -31.38 -14.26
CA LYS A 16 -3.83 -32.43 -13.90
C LYS A 16 -3.44 -33.29 -12.71
N SER A 17 -2.22 -33.15 -12.19
CA SER A 17 -1.71 -34.07 -11.17
C SER A 17 -0.81 -33.36 -10.17
N VAL A 18 0.30 -32.76 -10.61
CA VAL A 18 1.29 -32.19 -9.67
C VAL A 18 0.74 -30.99 -8.91
N LYS A 19 0.07 -30.07 -9.60
CA LYS A 19 -0.47 -28.85 -9.00
C LYS A 19 -1.59 -29.15 -7.99
N PRO A 20 -2.64 -29.94 -8.31
CA PRO A 20 -3.64 -30.34 -7.32
C PRO A 20 -3.02 -31.06 -6.12
N PHE A 21 -2.06 -31.96 -6.36
CA PHE A 21 -1.36 -32.68 -5.30
C PHE A 21 -0.65 -31.74 -4.33
N VAL A 22 0.17 -30.82 -4.85
CA VAL A 22 0.89 -29.85 -4.02
C VAL A 22 -0.08 -28.96 -3.24
N MET A 23 -1.12 -28.42 -3.89
CA MET A 23 -2.10 -27.54 -3.24
C MET A 23 -2.86 -28.26 -2.13
N CYS A 24 -3.37 -29.47 -2.38
CA CYS A 24 -4.12 -30.25 -1.39
C CYS A 24 -3.25 -30.68 -0.22
N THR A 25 -2.01 -31.11 -0.48
CA THR A 25 -1.07 -31.49 0.57
C THR A 25 -0.74 -30.29 1.45
N LEU A 26 -0.51 -29.11 0.86
CA LEU A 26 -0.24 -27.89 1.63
C LEU A 26 -1.44 -27.46 2.48
N GLU A 27 -2.65 -27.47 1.92
CA GLU A 27 -3.88 -27.12 2.64
C GLU A 27 -4.11 -28.05 3.85
N LEU A 28 -4.01 -29.37 3.63
CA LEU A 28 -4.14 -30.35 4.72
C LEU A 28 -2.99 -30.26 5.73
N TYR A 29 -1.77 -29.96 5.28
CA TYR A 29 -0.62 -29.82 6.16
C TYR A 29 -0.75 -28.59 7.06
N LEU A 30 -1.09 -27.42 6.50
CA LEU A 30 -1.33 -26.21 7.28
C LEU A 30 -2.46 -26.41 8.29
N SER A 31 -3.52 -27.08 7.88
CA SER A 31 -4.63 -27.41 8.75
C SER A 31 -4.25 -28.36 9.89
N LEU A 32 -3.39 -29.35 9.63
CA LEU A 32 -2.83 -30.22 10.67
C LEU A 32 -2.03 -29.42 11.71
N LEU A 33 -1.22 -28.44 11.26
CA LEU A 33 -0.43 -27.60 12.16
C LEU A 33 -1.29 -26.82 13.15
N LEU A 34 -2.51 -26.44 12.77
CA LEU A 34 -3.44 -25.76 13.68
C LEU A 34 -3.83 -26.66 14.86
N VAL A 35 -4.10 -27.94 14.60
CA VAL A 35 -4.37 -28.91 15.66
C VAL A 35 -3.14 -29.16 16.53
N VAL A 36 -1.96 -29.29 15.92
CA VAL A 36 -0.68 -29.41 16.66
C VAL A 36 -0.46 -28.19 17.54
N SER A 37 -0.85 -26.99 17.08
CA SER A 37 -0.68 -25.76 17.83
C SER A 37 -1.50 -25.68 19.13
N LEU A 38 -2.50 -26.55 19.33
CA LEU A 38 -3.23 -26.67 20.60
C LEU A 38 -2.38 -27.27 21.72
N PHE A 39 -1.27 -27.91 21.36
CA PHE A 39 -0.40 -28.61 22.29
C PHE A 39 0.97 -27.95 22.37
N GLN A 40 1.66 -28.17 23.48
CA GLN A 40 3.03 -27.73 23.70
C GLN A 40 3.78 -28.77 24.53
N SER A 41 5.11 -28.72 24.50
CA SER A 41 5.90 -29.53 25.43
C SER A 41 5.71 -29.04 26.87
N PRO A 42 5.55 -29.93 27.86
CA PRO A 42 5.52 -29.57 29.28
C PRO A 42 6.88 -29.09 29.79
N ASP A 43 7.99 -29.42 29.10
CA ASP A 43 9.34 -28.96 29.40
C ASP A 43 9.69 -27.74 28.52
N PRO A 44 9.78 -26.52 29.08
CA PRO A 44 10.09 -25.31 28.32
C PRO A 44 11.46 -25.37 27.63
N SER A 45 12.42 -26.14 28.16
CA SER A 45 13.79 -26.21 27.64
C SER A 45 13.91 -27.03 26.35
N LYS A 46 12.90 -27.83 26.02
CA LYS A 46 12.87 -28.71 24.83
C LYS A 46 11.69 -28.43 23.91
N ARG A 47 10.93 -27.38 24.17
CA ARG A 47 9.68 -27.04 23.48
C ARG A 47 9.84 -27.03 21.97
N ASP A 48 10.77 -26.23 21.45
CA ASP A 48 10.95 -26.05 20.01
C ASP A 48 11.34 -27.36 19.30
N VAL A 49 12.19 -28.18 19.95
CA VAL A 49 12.65 -29.46 19.40
C VAL A 49 11.53 -30.49 19.40
N GLN A 50 10.75 -30.56 20.48
CA GLN A 50 9.65 -31.51 20.62
C GLN A 50 8.50 -31.16 19.66
N GLU A 51 8.13 -29.88 19.55
CA GLU A 51 7.07 -29.42 18.64
C GLU A 51 7.46 -29.66 17.17
N LEU A 52 8.72 -29.46 16.81
CA LEU A 52 9.24 -29.77 15.47
C LEU A 52 9.22 -31.28 15.18
N GLN A 53 9.62 -32.11 16.13
CA GLN A 53 9.60 -33.57 16.00
C GLN A 53 8.17 -34.10 15.82
N THR A 54 7.22 -33.61 16.62
CA THR A 54 5.81 -33.96 16.51
C THR A 54 5.23 -33.54 15.15
N THR A 55 5.55 -32.34 14.69
CA THR A 55 5.16 -31.86 13.36
C THR A 55 5.68 -32.77 12.24
N PHE A 56 6.96 -33.16 12.33
CA PHE A 56 7.57 -34.07 11.36
C PHE A 56 6.94 -35.47 11.39
N TYR A 57 6.67 -36.00 12.59
CA TYR A 57 6.06 -37.32 12.76
C TYR A 57 4.66 -37.39 12.19
N MET A 58 3.89 -36.30 12.21
CA MET A 58 2.51 -36.27 11.71
C MET A 58 2.41 -35.86 10.23
N ALA A 59 3.50 -35.43 9.60
CA ALA A 59 3.54 -34.93 8.22
C ALA A 59 3.12 -35.97 7.16
N TRP A 60 3.17 -37.26 7.48
CA TRP A 60 2.70 -38.31 6.57
C TRP A 60 1.17 -38.36 6.44
N VAL A 61 0.41 -37.84 7.42
CA VAL A 61 -1.06 -37.91 7.42
C VAL A 61 -1.66 -37.05 6.29
N PRO A 62 -1.30 -35.76 6.12
CA PRO A 62 -1.75 -34.95 4.99
C PRO A 62 -1.38 -35.54 3.62
N LEU A 63 -0.21 -36.20 3.55
CA LEU A 63 0.28 -36.85 2.35
C LEU A 63 -0.62 -38.05 1.96
N ILE A 64 -0.96 -38.91 2.93
CA ILE A 64 -1.86 -40.05 2.70
C ILE A 64 -3.29 -39.57 2.39
N CYS A 65 -3.79 -38.55 3.10
CA CYS A 65 -5.10 -37.96 2.80
C CYS A 65 -5.15 -37.39 1.38
N THR A 66 -4.09 -36.72 0.91
CA THR A 66 -4.01 -36.20 -0.46
C THR A 66 -3.98 -37.32 -1.50
N LEU A 67 -3.19 -38.37 -1.26
CA LEU A 67 -3.12 -39.53 -2.15
C LEU A 67 -4.48 -40.21 -2.28
N THR A 68 -5.18 -40.37 -1.16
CA THR A 68 -6.54 -40.91 -1.12
C THR A 68 -7.51 -40.00 -1.87
N LEU A 69 -7.46 -38.68 -1.66
CA LEU A 69 -8.38 -37.75 -2.31
C LEU A 69 -8.21 -37.71 -3.83
N LEU A 70 -6.98 -37.64 -4.33
CA LEU A 70 -6.69 -37.41 -5.75
C LEU A 70 -6.57 -38.69 -6.59
N TYR A 71 -6.21 -39.81 -5.97
CA TYR A 71 -5.88 -41.03 -6.71
C TYR A 71 -6.69 -42.26 -6.30
N SER A 72 -7.56 -42.19 -5.30
CA SER A 72 -8.42 -43.32 -4.91
C SER A 72 -9.31 -43.83 -6.04
N GLY A 73 -9.85 -42.98 -6.91
CA GLY A 73 -10.61 -43.43 -8.08
C GLY A 73 -9.79 -44.31 -9.05
N LYS A 74 -8.46 -44.16 -9.05
CA LYS A 74 -7.52 -45.00 -9.82
C LYS A 74 -6.98 -46.20 -9.03
N LEU A 75 -6.86 -46.07 -7.70
CA LEU A 75 -6.23 -47.07 -6.83
C LEU A 75 -7.24 -48.04 -6.18
N LEU A 76 -8.44 -47.56 -5.85
CA LEU A 76 -9.47 -48.24 -5.06
C LEU A 76 -10.78 -48.44 -5.84
N GLY A 77 -10.89 -47.91 -7.06
CA GLY A 77 -12.06 -48.07 -7.92
C GLY A 77 -13.35 -47.58 -7.25
N LYS A 78 -14.34 -48.46 -7.09
CA LYS A 78 -15.66 -48.13 -6.48
C LYS A 78 -15.61 -47.85 -4.97
N TYR A 79 -14.49 -48.15 -4.31
CA TYR A 79 -14.32 -47.97 -2.86
C TYR A 79 -13.64 -46.63 -2.51
N GLY A 80 -13.26 -45.83 -3.52
CA GLY A 80 -12.70 -44.50 -3.32
C GLY A 80 -13.78 -43.42 -3.15
N PRO A 81 -13.45 -42.26 -2.54
CA PRO A 81 -14.30 -41.08 -2.55
C PRO A 81 -14.71 -40.68 -3.98
N ASP A 82 -15.98 -40.31 -4.12
CA ASP A 82 -16.55 -39.87 -5.39
C ASP A 82 -15.90 -38.56 -5.85
N PRO A 83 -15.20 -38.54 -7.01
CA PRO A 83 -14.48 -37.36 -7.48
C PRO A 83 -15.39 -36.16 -7.76
N ASP A 84 -16.69 -36.35 -7.98
CA ASP A 84 -17.64 -35.27 -8.24
C ASP A 84 -17.97 -34.46 -6.96
N ASN A 85 -17.58 -34.96 -5.79
CA ASN A 85 -17.81 -34.34 -4.48
C ASN A 85 -16.50 -33.92 -3.79
N PHE A 86 -15.54 -33.39 -4.57
CA PHE A 86 -14.18 -33.08 -4.12
C PHE A 86 -14.12 -32.26 -2.82
N ASP A 87 -14.83 -31.13 -2.74
CA ASP A 87 -14.76 -30.22 -1.59
C ASP A 87 -15.31 -30.87 -0.31
N ARG A 88 -16.40 -31.64 -0.45
CA ARG A 88 -17.00 -32.41 0.65
C ARG A 88 -16.05 -33.51 1.14
N ASN A 89 -15.39 -34.21 0.23
CA ASN A 89 -14.42 -35.25 0.57
C ASN A 89 -13.18 -34.66 1.25
N LEU A 90 -12.71 -33.50 0.77
CA LEU A 90 -11.59 -32.78 1.38
C LEU A 90 -11.95 -32.31 2.80
N MET A 91 -13.16 -31.77 3.03
CA MET A 91 -13.65 -31.41 4.36
C MET A 91 -13.68 -32.62 5.31
N ALA A 92 -14.22 -33.75 4.85
CA ALA A 92 -14.32 -34.96 5.66
C ALA A 92 -12.92 -35.50 6.04
N LEU A 93 -11.97 -35.47 5.12
CA LEU A 93 -10.58 -35.85 5.38
C LEU A 93 -9.91 -34.88 6.36
N LYS A 94 -10.15 -33.57 6.22
CA LYS A 94 -9.64 -32.52 7.11
C LYS A 94 -10.11 -32.75 8.55
N ILE A 95 -11.42 -32.95 8.76
CA ILE A 95 -12.00 -33.26 10.08
C ILE A 95 -11.47 -34.58 10.64
N THR A 96 -11.40 -35.63 9.81
CA THR A 96 -10.89 -36.94 10.25
C THR A 96 -9.43 -36.87 10.68
N MET A 97 -8.60 -36.15 9.92
CA MET A 97 -7.20 -35.88 10.25
C MET A 97 -7.08 -35.09 11.55
N TRP A 98 -7.98 -34.13 11.80
CA TRP A 98 -7.99 -33.36 13.05
C TRP A 98 -8.31 -34.22 14.25
N VAL A 99 -9.33 -35.06 14.16
CA VAL A 99 -9.69 -36.01 15.22
C VAL A 99 -8.52 -36.96 15.48
N TYR A 100 -7.91 -37.51 14.43
CA TYR A 100 -6.74 -38.37 14.55
C TYR A 100 -5.59 -37.64 15.27
N ALA A 101 -5.24 -36.45 14.80
CA ALA A 101 -4.14 -35.67 15.35
C ALA A 101 -4.37 -35.29 16.80
N PHE A 102 -5.59 -34.86 17.13
CA PHE A 102 -5.96 -34.52 18.50
C PHE A 102 -5.86 -35.73 19.44
N VAL A 103 -6.35 -36.90 19.01
CA VAL A 103 -6.28 -38.13 19.81
C VAL A 103 -4.83 -38.55 20.05
N GLU A 104 -3.99 -38.57 19.01
CA GLU A 104 -2.56 -38.90 19.14
C GLU A 104 -1.84 -37.94 20.11
N LEU A 105 -2.11 -36.64 19.99
CA LEU A 105 -1.47 -35.62 20.83
C LEU A 105 -1.95 -35.65 22.29
N VAL A 106 -3.20 -36.06 22.54
CA VAL A 106 -3.71 -36.29 23.90
C VAL A 106 -3.05 -37.54 24.53
N LEU A 107 -2.71 -38.54 23.72
CA LEU A 107 -2.06 -39.77 24.19
C LEU A 107 -0.54 -39.65 24.32
N ASP A 108 0.08 -38.66 23.66
CA ASP A 108 1.52 -38.40 23.75
C ASP A 108 1.89 -37.80 25.12
N LYS A 109 2.69 -38.55 25.88
CA LYS A 109 3.19 -38.15 27.20
C LYS A 109 4.11 -36.93 27.16
N ASN A 110 4.65 -36.58 26.00
CA ASN A 110 5.56 -35.44 25.80
C ASN A 110 4.84 -34.17 25.37
N MET A 111 3.51 -34.22 25.23
CA MET A 111 2.68 -33.09 24.84
C MET A 111 1.62 -32.84 25.91
N VAL A 112 1.33 -31.56 26.14
CA VAL A 112 0.22 -31.12 26.98
C VAL A 112 -0.59 -30.08 26.22
N ILE A 113 -1.90 -30.04 26.46
CA ILE A 113 -2.75 -28.99 25.91
C ILE A 113 -2.26 -27.64 26.48
N LYS A 114 -2.12 -26.63 25.61
CA LYS A 114 -1.78 -25.27 26.03
C LYS A 114 -2.81 -24.75 27.03
N SER A 115 -2.44 -23.73 27.81
CA SER A 115 -3.36 -23.06 28.71
C SER A 115 -3.28 -21.55 28.55
N GLY A 116 -4.30 -20.85 29.03
CA GLY A 116 -4.39 -19.39 28.94
C GLY A 116 -4.55 -18.87 27.51
N PRO A 117 -4.12 -17.63 27.22
CA PRO A 117 -4.39 -16.96 25.95
C PRO A 117 -3.91 -17.73 24.72
N ALA A 118 -2.81 -18.47 24.85
CA ALA A 118 -2.24 -19.25 23.74
C ALA A 118 -3.16 -20.40 23.28
N LEU A 119 -3.92 -21.01 24.20
CA LEU A 119 -4.92 -22.03 23.85
C LEU A 119 -6.10 -21.40 23.13
N SER A 120 -6.60 -20.27 23.64
CA SER A 120 -7.73 -19.54 23.04
C SER A 120 -7.44 -19.14 21.61
N VAL A 121 -6.24 -18.61 21.35
CA VAL A 121 -5.78 -18.23 20.00
C VAL A 121 -5.72 -19.45 19.06
N ALA A 122 -5.18 -20.58 19.53
CA ALA A 122 -5.12 -21.80 18.73
C ALA A 122 -6.50 -22.37 18.38
N ILE A 123 -7.45 -22.35 19.33
CA ILE A 123 -8.85 -22.77 19.10
C ILE A 123 -9.51 -21.87 18.06
N ILE A 124 -9.32 -20.55 18.15
CA ILE A 124 -9.87 -19.59 17.18
C ILE A 124 -9.35 -19.90 15.78
N PHE A 125 -8.04 -20.10 15.61
CA PHE A 125 -7.49 -20.42 14.29
C PHE A 125 -8.05 -21.74 13.71
N CYS A 126 -8.28 -22.75 14.55
CA CYS A 126 -8.95 -23.97 14.11
C CYS A 126 -10.40 -23.68 13.64
N VAL A 127 -11.18 -22.92 14.39
CA VAL A 127 -12.55 -22.58 13.98
C VAL A 127 -12.55 -21.76 12.67
N CYS A 128 -11.66 -20.77 12.54
CA CYS A 128 -11.52 -19.96 11.33
C CYS A 128 -11.12 -20.78 10.10
N ASP A 129 -10.23 -21.76 10.23
CA ASP A 129 -9.83 -22.64 9.12
C ASP A 129 -10.98 -23.54 8.63
N MET A 130 -11.87 -24.00 9.53
CA MET A 130 -13.07 -24.74 9.15
C MET A 130 -14.10 -23.86 8.47
N LEU A 131 -14.34 -22.67 9.00
CA LEU A 131 -15.30 -21.72 8.43
C LEU A 131 -14.83 -21.22 7.06
N ARG A 132 -13.57 -20.80 6.92
CA ARG A 132 -12.96 -20.41 5.64
C ARG A 132 -13.16 -21.51 4.60
N PHE A 133 -12.81 -22.74 4.95
CA PHE A 133 -12.94 -23.88 4.02
C PHE A 133 -14.40 -24.15 3.63
N GLN A 134 -15.34 -24.11 4.58
CA GLN A 134 -16.75 -24.29 4.29
C GLN A 134 -17.31 -23.20 3.37
N MET A 135 -16.90 -21.95 3.59
CA MET A 135 -17.31 -20.82 2.77
C MET A 135 -16.69 -20.90 1.35
N GLU A 136 -15.42 -21.32 1.22
CA GLU A 136 -14.78 -21.58 -0.08
C GLU A 136 -15.49 -22.72 -0.84
N ALA A 137 -15.82 -23.82 -0.15
CA ALA A 137 -16.52 -24.98 -0.71
C ALA A 137 -17.97 -24.69 -1.14
N MET A 138 -18.66 -23.81 -0.41
CA MET A 138 -20.00 -23.32 -0.77
C MET A 138 -19.95 -22.19 -1.81
N ARG A 139 -18.74 -21.82 -2.29
CA ARG A 139 -18.50 -20.65 -3.16
C ARG A 139 -19.06 -19.33 -2.62
N LEU A 140 -19.28 -19.25 -1.31
CA LEU A 140 -19.69 -18.03 -0.61
C LEU A 140 -18.55 -17.00 -0.54
N ILE A 141 -17.34 -17.37 -0.96
CA ILE A 141 -16.16 -16.49 -1.08
C ILE A 141 -15.86 -16.19 -2.57
N TYR A 142 -16.57 -16.82 -3.51
CA TYR A 142 -16.42 -16.59 -4.95
C TYR A 142 -17.77 -16.68 -5.67
N ASP A 143 -18.65 -15.72 -5.38
CA ASP A 143 -19.36 -14.84 -6.33
C ASP A 143 -20.36 -14.02 -5.51
N ASP A 144 -19.90 -12.88 -4.96
CA ASP A 144 -20.59 -11.59 -4.88
C ASP A 144 -19.76 -10.64 -3.99
N GLU A 145 -19.42 -9.47 -4.52
CA GLU A 145 -18.59 -8.42 -3.91
C GLU A 145 -19.18 -7.83 -2.59
N GLU A 146 -20.35 -8.28 -2.11
CA GLU A 146 -21.03 -7.72 -0.93
C GLU A 146 -20.75 -8.45 0.40
N LEU A 147 -20.32 -9.72 0.40
CA LEU A 147 -20.21 -10.50 1.65
C LEU A 147 -18.88 -10.31 2.41
N GLU A 148 -17.80 -9.91 1.73
CA GLU A 148 -16.49 -9.60 2.36
C GLU A 148 -16.59 -8.37 3.29
N ASP A 149 -17.36 -7.36 2.90
CA ASP A 149 -17.57 -6.14 3.69
C ASP A 149 -18.39 -6.38 4.97
N GLU A 150 -19.27 -7.39 4.97
CA GLU A 150 -20.17 -7.68 6.09
C GLU A 150 -19.51 -8.58 7.15
N VAL A 151 -18.67 -9.52 6.73
CA VAL A 151 -17.85 -10.36 7.61
C VAL A 151 -16.74 -9.54 8.27
N ASP A 152 -16.10 -8.63 7.54
CA ASP A 152 -15.09 -7.71 8.11
C ASP A 152 -15.72 -6.69 9.07
N ARG A 153 -16.97 -6.26 8.85
CA ARG A 153 -17.70 -5.44 9.83
C ARG A 153 -18.03 -6.20 11.12
N LEU A 154 -18.52 -7.44 11.03
CA LEU A 154 -18.86 -8.28 12.18
C LEU A 154 -17.62 -8.65 13.00
N ALA A 155 -16.51 -8.96 12.33
CA ALA A 155 -15.23 -9.21 12.98
C ALA A 155 -14.73 -7.97 13.72
N ASN A 156 -14.80 -6.78 13.11
CA ASN A 156 -14.37 -5.53 13.74
C ASN A 156 -15.28 -5.10 14.91
N MET A 157 -16.59 -5.37 14.88
CA MET A 157 -17.49 -5.10 16.01
C MET A 157 -17.20 -5.98 17.24
N VAL A 158 -16.91 -7.27 17.04
CA VAL A 158 -16.57 -8.20 18.13
C VAL A 158 -15.18 -7.89 18.70
N ILE A 159 -14.23 -7.49 17.85
CA ILE A 159 -12.89 -7.06 18.27
C ILE A 159 -12.97 -5.77 19.10
N THR A 160 -13.75 -4.77 18.65
CA THR A 160 -13.94 -3.51 19.40
C THR A 160 -14.63 -3.74 20.76
N ALA A 161 -15.55 -4.70 20.87
CA ALA A 161 -16.22 -5.04 22.12
C ALA A 161 -15.36 -5.87 23.10
N LEU A 162 -14.31 -6.53 22.61
CA LEU A 162 -13.33 -7.28 23.42
C LEU A 162 -12.16 -6.41 23.89
N GLU A 163 -11.90 -5.29 23.21
CA GLU A 163 -10.86 -4.33 23.58
C GLU A 163 -11.28 -3.37 24.71
N ASP A 164 -12.58 -3.13 24.90
CA ASP A 164 -13.13 -2.31 26.00
C ASP A 164 -13.48 -3.17 27.23
N SER A 165 -12.45 -3.69 27.88
CA SER A 165 -12.52 -4.74 28.93
C SER A 165 -13.17 -4.37 30.27
N ASP A 166 -13.80 -3.20 30.43
CA ASP A 166 -14.44 -2.81 31.70
C ASP A 166 -15.97 -2.58 31.61
N ASN A 167 -16.60 -2.78 30.45
CA ASN A 167 -18.03 -2.50 30.32
C ASN A 167 -18.81 -3.71 29.77
N GLU A 168 -19.18 -4.61 30.70
CA GLU A 168 -20.09 -5.76 30.49
C GLU A 168 -21.40 -5.35 29.78
N THR A 169 -21.78 -4.08 29.88
CA THR A 169 -22.95 -3.47 29.23
C THR A 169 -22.77 -3.31 27.71
N ALA A 170 -21.57 -2.97 27.23
CA ALA A 170 -21.28 -2.80 25.80
C ALA A 170 -21.28 -4.16 25.06
N PHE A 171 -20.73 -5.19 25.71
CA PHE A 171 -20.80 -6.57 25.19
C PHE A 171 -22.24 -7.10 25.18
N LYS A 172 -23.02 -6.89 26.26
CA LYS A 172 -24.45 -7.26 26.29
C LYS A 172 -25.28 -6.46 25.28
N HIS A 173 -24.92 -5.22 24.96
CA HIS A 173 -25.57 -4.40 23.94
C HIS A 173 -25.23 -4.86 22.52
N ALA A 174 -23.96 -5.14 22.22
CA ALA A 174 -23.54 -5.67 20.92
C ALA A 174 -24.14 -7.07 20.65
N VAL A 175 -24.16 -7.93 21.65
CA VAL A 175 -24.82 -9.25 21.56
C VAL A 175 -26.34 -9.10 21.41
N ARG A 176 -26.98 -8.14 22.09
CA ARG A 176 -28.41 -7.82 21.86
C ARG A 176 -28.66 -7.25 20.48
N GLU A 177 -27.81 -6.38 19.95
CA GLU A 177 -27.93 -5.83 18.59
C GLU A 177 -27.84 -6.93 17.53
N VAL A 178 -26.93 -7.89 17.71
CA VAL A 178 -26.80 -9.05 16.81
C VAL A 178 -28.00 -9.99 16.93
N ILE A 179 -28.48 -10.26 18.16
CA ILE A 179 -29.70 -11.06 18.38
C ILE A 179 -30.95 -10.35 17.82
N GLN A 180 -31.01 -9.02 17.90
CA GLN A 180 -32.12 -8.20 17.43
C GLN A 180 -32.10 -8.00 15.91
N ARG A 181 -30.92 -7.89 15.28
CA ARG A 181 -30.76 -7.91 13.81
C ARG A 181 -31.02 -9.29 13.21
N ASN A 182 -30.59 -10.37 13.88
CA ASN A 182 -30.94 -11.73 13.47
C ASN A 182 -32.44 -12.03 13.69
N ARG A 183 -33.07 -11.45 14.72
CA ARG A 183 -34.53 -11.43 14.87
C ARG A 183 -35.19 -10.59 13.78
N GLN A 184 -34.67 -9.42 13.41
CA GLN A 184 -35.21 -8.58 12.33
C GLN A 184 -35.03 -9.20 10.93
N GLN A 185 -33.96 -9.95 10.68
CA GLN A 185 -33.81 -10.76 9.47
C GLN A 185 -34.69 -12.01 9.49
N SER A 186 -34.93 -12.61 10.67
CA SER A 186 -35.88 -13.71 10.83
C SER A 186 -37.36 -13.26 10.78
N GLU A 187 -37.66 -12.03 11.21
CA GLU A 187 -38.96 -11.35 11.15
C GLU A 187 -39.18 -10.69 9.76
N ALA A 188 -38.13 -10.35 9.00
CA ALA A 188 -38.27 -9.98 7.58
C ALA A 188 -38.69 -11.18 6.70
N VAL A 189 -38.45 -12.41 7.16
CA VAL A 189 -38.94 -13.66 6.54
C VAL A 189 -40.29 -14.10 7.13
N ALA A 190 -40.72 -13.53 8.25
CA ALA A 190 -42.00 -13.83 8.87
C ALA A 190 -42.63 -12.54 9.38
N VAL A 191 -43.66 -12.05 8.66
CA VAL A 191 -44.55 -10.91 8.99
C VAL A 191 -44.13 -9.61 8.27
N GLN A 192 -44.37 -9.36 6.98
CA GLN A 192 -45.65 -9.33 6.25
C GLN A 192 -46.90 -9.61 7.08
N ASP A 193 -47.17 -8.77 8.08
CA ASP A 193 -48.52 -8.46 8.60
C ASP A 193 -48.46 -7.49 9.81
N ILE A 194 -49.22 -6.41 9.71
CA ILE A 194 -49.73 -5.57 10.81
C ILE A 194 -48.87 -4.36 11.26
N VAL A 195 -49.61 -3.25 11.23
CA VAL A 195 -49.31 -1.84 11.47
C VAL A 195 -49.47 -1.51 12.96
N ASP A 196 -48.79 -0.43 13.35
CA ASP A 196 -49.18 0.59 14.35
C ASP A 196 -48.51 0.64 15.74
N GLU A 197 -48.31 1.91 16.13
CA GLU A 197 -48.22 2.51 17.47
C GLU A 197 -46.90 2.63 18.29
N SER A 198 -46.72 3.89 18.72
CA SER A 198 -46.08 4.43 19.94
C SER A 198 -44.54 4.61 19.94
N GLN A 199 -44.01 5.83 19.86
CA GLN A 199 -43.91 6.92 20.87
C GLN A 199 -42.84 6.71 21.97
N ASP A 200 -42.02 7.76 22.08
CA ASP A 200 -41.23 8.24 23.24
C ASP A 200 -40.00 7.46 23.72
N THR A 201 -38.82 8.05 23.56
CA THR A 201 -38.19 8.82 24.67
C THR A 201 -36.97 9.63 24.25
N VAL A 202 -36.93 10.86 24.77
CA VAL A 202 -35.93 11.92 24.60
C VAL A 202 -34.78 11.73 25.62
N ILE A 203 -33.51 11.85 25.20
CA ILE A 203 -32.45 12.43 26.03
C ILE A 203 -31.60 13.40 25.19
N ASN A 204 -31.25 14.49 25.84
CA ASN A 204 -30.95 15.82 25.35
C ASN A 204 -29.43 16.08 25.38
N GLU A 205 -28.78 16.35 24.25
CA GLU A 205 -27.47 16.99 24.22
C GLU A 205 -27.40 18.09 23.15
N LYS A 206 -27.18 19.32 23.63
CA LYS A 206 -26.63 20.51 22.98
C LYS A 206 -27.02 20.75 21.51
N HIS A 207 -27.99 21.65 21.34
CA HIS A 207 -28.32 22.34 20.09
C HIS A 207 -27.08 22.94 19.40
N ILE A 208 -26.54 22.21 18.42
CA ILE A 208 -26.08 22.82 17.17
C ILE A 208 -27.34 22.85 16.30
N SER A 209 -27.74 24.02 15.79
CA SER A 209 -28.97 24.08 14.98
C SER A 209 -28.81 23.18 13.74
N SER A 210 -29.87 22.46 13.36
CA SER A 210 -29.86 21.59 12.17
C SER A 210 -29.48 22.34 10.89
N ASN A 211 -29.72 23.66 10.84
CA ASN A 211 -29.28 24.52 9.74
C ASN A 211 -27.74 24.71 9.71
N GLU A 212 -27.07 24.85 10.86
CA GLU A 212 -25.60 25.01 10.89
C GLU A 212 -24.85 23.72 10.52
N LEU A 213 -25.41 22.55 10.84
CA LEU A 213 -24.87 21.25 10.42
C LEU A 213 -25.06 21.03 8.92
N HIS A 214 -26.25 21.36 8.40
CA HIS A 214 -26.54 21.28 6.97
C HIS A 214 -25.64 22.23 6.15
N ASP A 215 -25.46 23.48 6.62
CA ASP A 215 -24.57 24.46 5.97
C ASP A 215 -23.10 24.01 6.00
N LYS A 216 -22.63 23.40 7.10
CA LYS A 216 -21.24 22.88 7.19
C LYS A 216 -21.02 21.70 6.26
N GLU A 217 -21.99 20.81 6.13
CA GLU A 217 -21.92 19.66 5.25
C GLU A 217 -21.99 20.07 3.77
N GLU A 218 -22.83 21.05 3.42
CA GLU A 218 -22.89 21.62 2.08
C GLU A 218 -21.57 22.33 1.71
N VAL A 219 -21.03 23.16 2.62
CA VAL A 219 -19.74 23.84 2.43
C VAL A 219 -18.61 22.83 2.26
N ALA A 220 -18.53 21.81 3.12
CA ALA A 220 -17.52 20.75 3.01
C ALA A 220 -17.63 20.00 1.66
N THR A 221 -18.85 19.72 1.20
CA THR A 221 -19.10 19.08 -0.09
C THR A 221 -18.61 19.96 -1.25
N ARG A 222 -18.94 21.27 -1.25
CA ARG A 222 -18.47 22.21 -2.28
C ARG A 222 -16.95 22.33 -2.33
N TYR A 223 -16.29 22.39 -1.16
CA TYR A 223 -14.83 22.40 -1.09
C TYR A 223 -14.21 21.13 -1.69
N ARG A 224 -14.76 19.94 -1.39
CA ARG A 224 -14.30 18.67 -1.97
C ARG A 224 -14.46 18.65 -3.50
N THR A 225 -15.60 19.10 -4.01
CA THR A 225 -15.85 19.19 -5.45
C THR A 225 -14.86 20.12 -6.14
N LEU A 226 -14.64 21.32 -5.58
CA LEU A 226 -13.67 22.28 -6.14
C LEU A 226 -12.23 21.75 -6.12
N ALA A 227 -11.82 21.12 -5.01
CA ALA A 227 -10.50 20.50 -4.91
C ALA A 227 -10.32 19.40 -5.97
N MET A 228 -11.32 18.52 -6.14
CA MET A 228 -11.31 17.47 -7.16
C MET A 228 -11.24 18.04 -8.58
N MET A 229 -12.00 19.09 -8.89
CA MET A 229 -11.94 19.76 -10.21
C MET A 229 -10.57 20.37 -10.48
N HIS A 230 -9.98 21.04 -9.50
CA HIS A 230 -8.63 21.61 -9.64
C HIS A 230 -7.59 20.51 -9.83
N ARG A 231 -7.64 19.42 -9.04
CA ARG A 231 -6.78 18.25 -9.21
C ARG A 231 -6.86 17.67 -10.62
N ARG A 232 -8.06 17.41 -11.13
CA ARG A 232 -8.29 16.86 -12.48
C ARG A 232 -7.80 17.81 -13.58
N ALA A 233 -8.02 19.11 -13.42
CA ALA A 233 -7.52 20.11 -14.36
C ALA A 233 -5.99 20.12 -14.42
N LEU A 234 -5.32 20.11 -13.26
CA LEU A 234 -3.86 20.02 -13.19
C LEU A 234 -3.35 18.70 -13.78
N ALA A 235 -3.94 17.56 -13.40
CA ALA A 235 -3.57 16.25 -13.94
C ALA A 235 -3.68 16.22 -15.47
N LYS A 236 -4.75 16.80 -16.03
CA LYS A 236 -4.92 16.93 -17.47
C LYS A 236 -3.83 17.80 -18.10
N THR A 237 -3.52 18.97 -17.53
CA THR A 237 -2.42 19.83 -18.01
C THR A 237 -1.09 19.10 -18.03
N LEU A 238 -0.79 18.30 -17.00
CA LEU A 238 0.44 17.52 -16.93
C LEU A 238 0.45 16.35 -17.92
N ARG A 239 -0.69 15.70 -18.15
CA ARG A 239 -0.84 14.60 -19.11
C ARG A 239 -0.75 15.06 -20.57
N ASP A 240 -1.24 16.27 -20.85
CA ASP A 240 -1.18 16.91 -22.16
C ASP A 240 0.18 17.62 -22.40
N ALA A 241 1.09 17.62 -21.41
CA ALA A 241 2.39 18.25 -21.53
C ALA A 241 3.23 17.57 -22.62
N SER A 242 3.88 18.38 -23.46
CA SER A 242 4.75 17.88 -24.52
C SER A 242 6.05 18.71 -24.60
N PRO A 243 7.24 18.07 -24.58
CA PRO A 243 7.44 16.62 -24.48
C PRO A 243 7.29 16.07 -23.05
N PHE A 244 7.31 16.91 -22.02
CA PHE A 244 7.19 16.55 -20.60
C PHE A 244 6.88 17.79 -19.75
N PHE A 245 6.56 17.61 -18.47
CA PHE A 245 6.54 18.67 -17.46
C PHE A 245 7.77 18.64 -16.54
N LEU A 246 7.98 19.72 -15.78
CA LEU A 246 9.09 19.86 -14.84
C LEU A 246 8.58 20.05 -13.40
N ILE A 247 9.14 19.29 -12.46
CA ILE A 247 9.08 19.58 -11.03
C ILE A 247 10.47 20.06 -10.60
N ALA A 248 10.58 21.30 -10.12
CA ALA A 248 11.87 21.82 -9.70
C ALA A 248 11.78 22.84 -8.56
N GLY A 249 12.87 22.97 -7.80
CA GLY A 249 13.03 23.97 -6.75
C GLY A 249 14.08 23.55 -5.73
N PRO A 250 14.26 24.30 -4.62
CA PRO A 250 15.23 23.93 -3.61
C PRO A 250 14.82 22.66 -2.85
N CYS A 251 15.79 22.00 -2.23
CA CYS A 251 15.52 20.79 -1.45
C CYS A 251 14.61 21.09 -0.26
N VAL A 252 14.97 22.12 0.49
CA VAL A 252 14.26 22.61 1.67
C VAL A 252 13.98 24.10 1.48
N LEU A 253 12.91 24.60 2.11
CA LEU A 253 12.70 26.03 2.24
C LEU A 253 13.80 26.63 3.14
N GLU A 254 14.60 27.52 2.59
CA GLU A 254 15.71 28.18 3.31
C GLU A 254 15.27 29.57 3.78
N SER A 255 15.56 30.60 2.99
CA SER A 255 15.09 31.98 3.19
C SER A 255 14.11 32.38 2.11
N GLU A 256 13.22 33.31 2.41
CA GLU A 256 12.27 33.86 1.42
C GLU A 256 12.99 34.40 0.19
N GLN A 257 14.12 35.10 0.37
CA GLN A 257 14.86 35.68 -0.76
C GLN A 257 15.35 34.58 -1.72
N VAL A 258 15.91 33.50 -1.19
CA VAL A 258 16.40 32.37 -2.00
C VAL A 258 15.24 31.65 -2.68
N VAL A 259 14.16 31.37 -1.93
CA VAL A 259 12.99 30.66 -2.44
C VAL A 259 12.32 31.43 -3.58
N MET A 260 12.10 32.74 -3.40
CA MET A 260 11.49 33.59 -4.42
C MET A 260 12.39 33.75 -5.65
N ALA A 261 13.70 33.93 -5.47
CA ALA A 261 14.63 34.03 -6.60
C ALA A 261 14.66 32.74 -7.46
N ILE A 262 14.61 31.56 -6.82
CA ILE A 262 14.50 30.29 -7.54
C ILE A 262 13.14 30.19 -8.24
N ALA A 263 12.05 30.55 -7.57
CA ALA A 263 10.70 30.51 -8.14
C ALA A 263 10.56 31.43 -9.38
N ASP A 264 11.10 32.64 -9.33
CA ASP A 264 11.10 33.58 -10.46
C ASP A 264 11.89 33.04 -11.66
N ARG A 265 13.02 32.39 -11.40
CA ARG A 265 13.81 31.78 -12.47
C ARG A 265 13.09 30.60 -13.09
N LEU A 266 12.42 29.77 -12.28
CA LEU A 266 11.59 28.66 -12.77
C LEU A 266 10.37 29.14 -13.57
N ALA A 267 9.74 30.24 -13.16
CA ALA A 267 8.67 30.87 -13.94
C ALA A 267 9.18 31.41 -15.30
N THR A 268 10.41 31.90 -15.34
CA THR A 268 11.07 32.30 -16.59
C THR A 268 11.35 31.09 -17.48
N VAL A 269 11.84 29.98 -16.92
CA VAL A 269 12.04 28.71 -17.65
C VAL A 269 10.73 28.20 -18.24
N GLN A 270 9.62 28.21 -17.48
CA GLN A 270 8.29 27.85 -17.98
C GLN A 270 7.92 28.68 -19.22
N LYS A 271 8.06 30.02 -19.14
CA LYS A 271 7.73 30.93 -20.24
C LYS A 271 8.62 30.71 -21.46
N LYS A 272 9.91 30.45 -21.27
CA LYS A 272 10.85 30.28 -22.39
C LYS A 272 10.67 28.93 -23.09
N LEU A 273 10.58 27.85 -22.31
CA LEU A 273 10.57 26.48 -22.85
C LEU A 273 9.15 25.97 -23.16
N GLN A 274 8.11 26.67 -22.70
CA GLN A 274 6.70 26.33 -22.94
C GLN A 274 6.32 24.92 -22.44
N ILE A 275 6.93 24.49 -21.33
CA ILE A 275 6.59 23.27 -20.61
C ILE A 275 5.96 23.62 -19.26
N PRO A 276 4.99 22.86 -18.74
CA PRO A 276 4.46 23.10 -17.40
C PRO A 276 5.56 22.93 -16.35
N VAL A 277 5.63 23.86 -15.40
CA VAL A 277 6.58 23.84 -14.27
C VAL A 277 5.82 23.84 -12.96
N ILE A 278 6.21 22.94 -12.06
CA ILE A 278 5.73 22.83 -10.70
C ILE A 278 6.88 23.21 -9.77
N PHE A 279 6.66 24.18 -8.89
CA PHE A 279 7.64 24.55 -7.88
C PHE A 279 7.63 23.52 -6.74
N LYS A 280 8.79 22.97 -6.40
CA LYS A 280 8.95 22.03 -5.28
C LYS A 280 9.85 22.62 -4.20
N ALA A 281 9.42 22.52 -2.94
CA ALA A 281 10.29 22.67 -1.78
C ALA A 281 9.71 21.95 -0.55
N SER A 282 10.58 21.44 0.32
CA SER A 282 10.17 20.77 1.57
C SER A 282 10.15 21.77 2.74
N PHE A 283 9.08 21.78 3.54
CA PHE A 283 9.03 22.58 4.77
C PHE A 283 9.77 21.93 5.95
N ASP A 284 9.98 20.61 5.88
CA ASP A 284 10.69 19.82 6.87
C ASP A 284 11.44 18.65 6.20
N LYS A 285 12.67 18.41 6.62
CA LYS A 285 13.49 17.25 6.31
C LYS A 285 13.47 16.32 7.51
N ALA A 286 12.39 15.54 7.65
CA ALA A 286 12.17 14.65 8.79
C ALA A 286 13.12 13.42 8.84
N ASN A 287 13.95 13.23 7.80
CA ASN A 287 14.77 12.03 7.59
C ASN A 287 16.28 12.32 7.58
N ARG A 288 16.74 13.36 8.28
CA ARG A 288 18.17 13.66 8.44
C ARG A 288 18.84 12.58 9.30
N GLN A 289 20.11 12.28 9.01
CA GLN A 289 20.92 11.35 9.80
C GLN A 289 21.34 11.94 11.16
N ASP A 290 21.63 13.24 11.20
CA ASP A 290 22.06 13.95 12.41
C ASP A 290 20.96 14.91 12.90
N LEU A 291 20.62 14.83 14.18
CA LEU A 291 19.68 15.72 14.88
C LEU A 291 20.05 17.20 14.80
N LYS A 292 21.34 17.53 14.69
CA LYS A 292 21.82 18.92 14.59
C LYS A 292 21.66 19.51 13.18
N SER A 293 21.30 18.68 12.21
CA SER A 293 21.08 19.12 10.84
C SER A 293 19.89 20.08 10.73
N TYR A 294 20.02 21.10 9.88
CA TYR A 294 18.87 21.94 9.53
C TYR A 294 17.74 21.12 8.92
N ARG A 295 16.52 21.35 9.40
CA ARG A 295 15.32 20.62 8.97
C ARG A 295 14.40 21.44 8.07
N GLY A 296 14.41 22.76 8.18
CA GLY A 296 13.46 23.62 7.48
C GLY A 296 12.75 24.59 8.43
N PRO A 297 11.89 25.45 7.90
CA PRO A 297 11.16 26.46 8.67
C PRO A 297 9.98 25.87 9.46
N GLY A 298 9.64 24.60 9.24
CA GLY A 298 8.47 23.95 9.83
C GLY A 298 7.19 24.21 9.04
N LEU A 299 6.11 23.56 9.47
CA LEU A 299 4.86 23.46 8.71
C LEU A 299 4.21 24.84 8.43
N GLU A 300 3.90 25.61 9.48
CA GLU A 300 3.18 26.88 9.34
C GLU A 300 3.93 27.87 8.44
N ARG A 301 5.18 28.17 8.79
CA ARG A 301 6.01 29.11 8.04
C ARG A 301 6.33 28.61 6.64
N GLY A 302 6.56 27.31 6.47
CA GLY A 302 6.80 26.72 5.16
C GLY A 302 5.61 26.87 4.22
N LEU A 303 4.39 26.70 4.73
CA LEU A 303 3.17 26.88 3.94
C LEU A 303 2.92 28.34 3.55
N GLU A 304 3.25 29.30 4.42
CA GLU A 304 3.21 30.74 4.06
C GLU A 304 4.15 31.04 2.88
N MET A 305 5.39 30.55 2.93
CA MET A 305 6.37 30.76 1.86
C MET A 305 5.93 30.12 0.54
N LEU A 306 5.35 28.91 0.60
CA LEU A 306 4.81 28.25 -0.60
C LEU A 306 3.60 28.99 -1.17
N GLN A 307 2.73 29.54 -0.33
CA GLN A 307 1.62 30.38 -0.78
C GLN A 307 2.12 31.64 -1.48
N GLN A 308 3.14 32.30 -0.93
CA GLN A 308 3.77 33.46 -1.57
C GLN A 308 4.35 33.14 -2.95
N VAL A 309 4.97 31.96 -3.12
CA VAL A 309 5.44 31.48 -4.42
C VAL A 309 4.28 31.37 -5.41
N LYS A 310 3.15 30.74 -5.02
CA LYS A 310 1.96 30.63 -5.88
C LYS A 310 1.44 32.00 -6.29
N ASP A 311 1.28 32.90 -5.33
CA ASP A 311 0.66 34.20 -5.56
C ASP A 311 1.52 35.08 -6.49
N THR A 312 2.85 34.97 -6.38
CA THR A 312 3.77 35.79 -7.16
C THR A 312 4.02 35.23 -8.57
N THR A 313 4.19 33.91 -8.67
CA THR A 313 4.66 33.28 -9.92
C THR A 313 3.54 32.61 -10.72
N GLY A 314 2.42 32.27 -10.07
CA GLY A 314 1.36 31.44 -10.63
C GLY A 314 1.74 29.98 -10.84
N LEU A 315 2.93 29.53 -10.40
CA LEU A 315 3.33 28.14 -10.50
C LEU A 315 2.55 27.28 -9.49
N PRO A 316 2.06 26.08 -9.89
CA PRO A 316 1.59 25.09 -8.94
C PRO A 316 2.72 24.69 -7.99
N VAL A 317 2.40 24.43 -6.73
CA VAL A 317 3.39 24.03 -5.72
C VAL A 317 3.22 22.60 -5.24
N LEU A 318 4.35 21.96 -4.99
CA LEU A 318 4.47 20.61 -4.47
C LEU A 318 5.34 20.61 -3.21
N THR A 319 4.83 19.97 -2.16
CA THR A 319 5.61 19.73 -0.93
C THR A 319 5.29 18.35 -0.36
N ASP A 320 6.20 17.81 0.45
CA ASP A 320 6.08 16.49 1.05
C ASP A 320 5.50 16.50 2.46
N VAL A 321 4.76 15.45 2.79
CA VAL A 321 4.20 15.20 4.13
C VAL A 321 4.86 13.97 4.74
N HIS A 322 5.05 14.00 6.07
CA HIS A 322 5.71 12.95 6.83
C HIS A 322 4.73 12.20 7.74
N GLU A 323 3.63 12.84 8.13
CA GLU A 323 2.59 12.29 9.00
C GLU A 323 1.19 12.69 8.54
N THR A 324 0.18 11.89 8.89
CA THR A 324 -1.22 12.06 8.42
C THR A 324 -1.82 13.41 8.82
N HIS A 325 -1.53 13.89 10.03
CA HIS A 325 -2.04 15.16 10.54
C HIS A 325 -1.56 16.38 9.73
N GLN A 326 -0.45 16.24 8.98
CA GLN A 326 0.11 17.31 8.14
C GLN A 326 -0.65 17.46 6.82
N VAL A 327 -1.39 16.44 6.38
CA VAL A 327 -2.05 16.41 5.06
C VAL A 327 -3.08 17.53 4.93
N ALA A 328 -3.97 17.68 5.91
CA ALA A 328 -5.04 18.67 5.86
C ALA A 328 -4.54 20.13 5.76
N PRO A 329 -3.58 20.60 6.58
CA PRO A 329 -3.03 21.95 6.43
C PRO A 329 -2.24 22.10 5.12
N VAL A 330 -1.43 21.11 4.72
CA VAL A 330 -0.68 21.16 3.45
C VAL A 330 -1.62 21.27 2.25
N ALA A 331 -2.72 20.51 2.24
CA ALA A 331 -3.72 20.51 1.17
C ALA A 331 -4.45 21.86 1.00
N LYS A 332 -4.33 22.81 1.94
CA LYS A 332 -4.88 24.15 1.75
C LYS A 332 -4.06 24.98 0.77
N VAL A 333 -2.74 24.72 0.69
CA VAL A 333 -1.78 25.50 -0.11
C VAL A 333 -1.26 24.69 -1.29
N ALA A 334 -0.81 23.46 -1.06
CA ALA A 334 -0.18 22.63 -2.08
C ALA A 334 -1.18 22.09 -3.11
N ASP A 335 -0.79 22.15 -4.38
CA ASP A 335 -1.55 21.57 -5.49
C ASP A 335 -1.24 20.08 -5.64
N ILE A 336 -0.02 19.68 -5.24
CA ILE A 336 0.46 18.31 -5.24
C ILE A 336 1.06 17.96 -3.87
N ILE A 337 0.59 16.88 -3.26
CA ILE A 337 1.15 16.32 -2.03
C ILE A 337 2.12 15.20 -2.38
N GLN A 338 3.36 15.31 -1.93
CA GLN A 338 4.37 14.29 -2.15
C GLN A 338 4.49 13.33 -0.96
N ILE A 339 4.56 12.03 -1.25
CA ILE A 339 4.85 10.99 -0.27
C ILE A 339 6.33 10.61 -0.40
N PRO A 340 7.14 10.79 0.67
CA PRO A 340 8.55 10.42 0.67
C PRO A 340 8.81 8.94 0.38
N ALA A 341 9.98 8.64 -0.19
CA ALA A 341 10.35 7.28 -0.58
C ALA A 341 10.32 6.27 0.60
N PHE A 342 10.74 6.68 1.79
CA PHE A 342 10.68 5.82 2.99
C PHE A 342 9.26 5.55 3.49
N LEU A 343 8.30 6.38 3.10
CA LEU A 343 6.90 6.29 3.52
C LEU A 343 5.99 5.72 2.42
N SER A 344 6.58 5.21 1.33
CA SER A 344 5.85 4.84 0.12
C SER A 344 4.88 3.66 0.27
N ARG A 345 4.82 3.03 1.45
CA ARG A 345 3.89 1.93 1.78
C ARG A 345 2.92 2.23 2.93
N GLN A 346 3.04 3.40 3.57
CA GLN A 346 2.26 3.74 4.76
C GLN A 346 0.80 3.99 4.39
N THR A 347 -0.06 2.98 4.55
CA THR A 347 -1.46 3.00 4.09
C THR A 347 -2.19 4.26 4.54
N ASP A 348 -2.14 4.58 5.83
CA ASP A 348 -2.88 5.72 6.39
C ASP A 348 -2.45 7.05 5.77
N LEU A 349 -1.14 7.21 5.50
CA LEU A 349 -0.62 8.41 4.86
C LEU A 349 -1.03 8.50 3.38
N LEU A 350 -1.01 7.37 2.66
CA LEU A 350 -1.45 7.30 1.26
C LEU A 350 -2.95 7.61 1.13
N VAL A 351 -3.77 7.04 2.01
CA VAL A 351 -5.22 7.25 2.07
C VAL A 351 -5.54 8.68 2.45
N ALA A 352 -4.87 9.23 3.47
CA ALA A 352 -5.04 10.63 3.86
C ALA A 352 -4.70 11.58 2.71
N ALA A 353 -3.57 11.37 2.03
CA ALA A 353 -3.16 12.19 0.89
C ALA A 353 -4.15 12.08 -0.29
N ALA A 354 -4.65 10.89 -0.60
CA ALA A 354 -5.66 10.70 -1.65
C ALA A 354 -7.00 11.39 -1.30
N ASN A 355 -7.44 11.30 -0.05
CA ASN A 355 -8.65 11.97 0.44
C ASN A 355 -8.54 13.49 0.54
N SER A 356 -7.35 14.06 0.41
CA SER A 356 -7.13 15.51 0.45
C SER A 356 -7.73 16.25 -0.76
N GLY A 357 -8.06 15.53 -1.84
CA GLY A 357 -8.49 16.11 -3.10
C GLY A 357 -7.37 16.81 -3.89
N ARG A 358 -6.10 16.65 -3.50
CA ARG A 358 -4.91 17.12 -4.23
C ARG A 358 -4.28 16.00 -5.03
N LEU A 359 -3.45 16.36 -6.02
CA LEU A 359 -2.71 15.35 -6.78
C LEU A 359 -1.66 14.71 -5.86
N VAL A 360 -1.51 13.39 -5.91
CA VAL A 360 -0.52 12.70 -5.07
C VAL A 360 0.71 12.35 -5.91
N ASN A 361 1.89 12.77 -5.46
CA ASN A 361 3.17 12.31 -6.00
C ASN A 361 3.81 11.27 -5.07
N LEU A 362 3.78 10.00 -5.47
CA LEU A 362 4.38 8.90 -4.73
C LEU A 362 5.82 8.68 -5.19
N LYS A 363 6.81 8.88 -4.31
CA LYS A 363 8.21 8.53 -4.58
C LYS A 363 8.43 7.04 -4.37
N LYS A 364 9.14 6.36 -5.29
CA LYS A 364 9.48 4.95 -5.14
C LYS A 364 10.43 4.76 -3.97
N GLY A 365 10.07 3.92 -3.01
CA GLY A 365 11.00 3.45 -1.98
C GLY A 365 12.24 2.80 -2.62
N GLN A 366 13.44 3.11 -2.12
CA GLN A 366 14.67 2.57 -2.72
C GLN A 366 14.78 1.04 -2.59
N MET A 367 14.02 0.44 -1.69
CA MET A 367 13.89 -1.01 -1.49
C MET A 367 12.78 -1.67 -2.33
N LEU A 368 11.97 -0.89 -3.04
CA LEU A 368 10.81 -1.40 -3.78
C LEU A 368 11.13 -1.68 -5.24
N SER A 369 10.56 -2.76 -5.76
CA SER A 369 10.38 -2.96 -7.20
C SER A 369 9.29 -2.04 -7.76
N ALA A 370 9.25 -1.87 -9.08
CA ALA A 370 8.17 -1.15 -9.74
C ALA A 370 6.81 -1.83 -9.47
N GLU A 371 6.76 -3.16 -9.48
CA GLU A 371 5.54 -3.94 -9.24
C GLU A 371 4.98 -3.71 -7.82
N THR A 372 5.84 -3.65 -6.79
CA THR A 372 5.39 -3.32 -5.43
C THR A 372 4.92 -1.87 -5.32
N MET A 373 5.55 -0.95 -6.05
CA MET A 373 5.09 0.44 -6.09
C MET A 373 3.70 0.57 -6.73
N LEU A 374 3.38 -0.24 -7.75
CA LEU A 374 2.04 -0.27 -8.35
C LEU A 374 0.94 -0.67 -7.34
N LEU A 375 1.25 -1.55 -6.39
CA LEU A 375 0.31 -1.90 -5.30
C LEU A 375 0.06 -0.73 -4.35
N ALA A 376 1.09 0.07 -4.05
CA ALA A 376 0.93 1.29 -3.26
C ALA A 376 0.14 2.35 -4.04
N ALA A 377 0.39 2.50 -5.35
CA ALA A 377 -0.39 3.37 -6.23
C ALA A 377 -1.86 2.94 -6.30
N LYS A 378 -2.16 1.63 -6.29
CA LYS A 378 -3.53 1.11 -6.28
C LYS A 378 -4.32 1.61 -5.05
N LYS A 379 -3.68 1.77 -3.89
CA LYS A 379 -4.33 2.33 -2.69
C LYS A 379 -4.78 3.78 -2.92
N ILE A 380 -3.91 4.59 -3.54
CA ILE A 380 -4.26 5.97 -3.93
C ILE A 380 -5.42 5.93 -4.91
N ALA A 381 -5.30 5.12 -5.97
CA ALA A 381 -6.29 5.02 -7.05
C ALA A 381 -7.69 4.64 -6.55
N ILE A 382 -7.79 3.60 -5.70
CA ILE A 382 -9.06 3.17 -5.10
C ILE A 382 -9.63 4.27 -4.20
N THR A 383 -8.80 4.92 -3.40
CA THR A 383 -9.26 5.94 -2.45
C THR A 383 -9.84 7.16 -3.16
N GLN A 384 -9.24 7.58 -4.27
CA GLN A 384 -9.65 8.79 -5.00
C GLN A 384 -10.56 8.52 -6.22
N ASP A 385 -10.82 7.25 -6.54
CA ASP A 385 -11.60 6.76 -7.67
C ASP A 385 -11.14 7.27 -9.06
N ASP A 386 -9.82 7.35 -9.28
CA ASP A 386 -9.23 7.61 -10.60
C ASP A 386 -7.72 7.34 -10.62
N SER A 387 -7.10 7.53 -11.80
CA SER A 387 -5.65 7.37 -12.02
C SER A 387 -4.86 8.67 -12.04
N ASP A 388 -5.41 9.76 -11.50
CA ASP A 388 -4.72 11.04 -11.42
C ASP A 388 -3.78 11.05 -10.22
N PHE A 389 -2.59 10.48 -10.43
CA PHE A 389 -1.46 10.50 -9.50
C PHE A 389 -0.14 10.47 -10.28
N ILE A 390 0.94 10.82 -9.59
CA ILE A 390 2.32 10.81 -10.11
C ILE A 390 3.11 9.70 -9.40
N LEU A 391 3.84 8.90 -10.16
CA LEU A 391 4.81 7.93 -9.66
C LEU A 391 6.22 8.41 -10.01
N THR A 392 7.02 8.69 -8.99
CA THR A 392 8.40 9.17 -9.19
C THR A 392 9.42 8.07 -8.93
N GLU A 393 10.13 7.64 -9.98
CA GLU A 393 11.33 6.81 -9.90
C GLU A 393 12.50 7.65 -9.37
N ARG A 394 13.28 7.10 -8.42
CA ARG A 394 14.39 7.80 -7.76
C ARG A 394 15.59 6.91 -7.47
N GLY A 395 15.70 5.75 -8.11
CA GLY A 395 16.73 4.75 -7.88
C GLY A 395 16.34 3.68 -6.86
N SER A 396 17.09 2.58 -6.90
CA SER A 396 16.98 1.43 -6.00
C SER A 396 18.32 1.17 -5.30
N MET A 397 18.27 0.66 -4.07
CA MET A 397 19.48 0.30 -3.31
C MET A 397 20.33 -0.70 -4.09
N PHE A 398 21.62 -0.41 -4.23
CA PHE A 398 22.58 -1.29 -4.90
C PHE A 398 23.79 -1.52 -3.98
N GLY A 399 23.69 -2.54 -3.13
CA GLY A 399 24.64 -2.72 -2.04
C GLY A 399 24.49 -1.63 -0.97
N TYR A 400 25.59 -1.30 -0.29
CA TYR A 400 25.59 -0.32 0.79
C TYR A 400 26.04 1.06 0.29
N GLY A 401 25.26 2.09 0.62
CA GLY A 401 25.63 3.49 0.37
C GLY A 401 25.48 3.97 -1.07
N ASP A 402 24.92 3.15 -1.96
CA ASP A 402 24.78 3.46 -3.39
C ASP A 402 23.37 3.15 -3.93
N LEU A 403 23.02 3.81 -5.03
CA LEU A 403 21.76 3.68 -5.73
C LEU A 403 21.98 3.45 -7.22
N VAL A 404 21.16 2.58 -7.81
CA VAL A 404 21.11 2.37 -9.26
C VAL A 404 19.73 2.69 -9.80
N VAL A 405 19.68 3.37 -10.94
CA VAL A 405 18.43 3.61 -11.67
C VAL A 405 18.22 2.49 -12.69
N ASP A 406 17.25 1.62 -12.42
CA ASP A 406 16.80 0.64 -13.40
C ASP A 406 15.79 1.29 -14.36
N ALA A 407 16.27 1.64 -15.55
CA ALA A 407 15.47 2.24 -16.62
C ALA A 407 14.20 1.44 -16.98
N ARG A 408 14.20 0.11 -16.73
CA ARG A 408 13.04 -0.76 -16.99
C ARG A 408 11.86 -0.46 -16.07
N ASN A 409 12.08 0.22 -14.94
CA ASN A 409 11.01 0.62 -14.05
C ASN A 409 10.10 1.66 -14.68
N LEU A 410 10.63 2.57 -15.51
CA LEU A 410 9.85 3.63 -16.14
C LEU A 410 8.66 3.08 -16.97
N PRO A 411 8.85 2.17 -17.95
CA PRO A 411 7.72 1.58 -18.66
C PRO A 411 6.86 0.64 -17.81
N LYS A 412 7.38 0.07 -16.71
CA LYS A 412 6.58 -0.74 -15.78
C LYS A 412 5.61 0.11 -14.97
N LEU A 413 6.06 1.26 -14.46
CA LEU A 413 5.25 2.19 -13.67
C LEU A 413 4.09 2.77 -14.49
N ARG A 414 4.29 2.95 -15.80
CA ARG A 414 3.24 3.42 -16.73
C ARG A 414 1.99 2.53 -16.78
N ARG A 415 2.10 1.24 -16.41
CA ARG A 415 0.96 0.30 -16.38
C ARG A 415 -0.15 0.70 -15.40
N SER A 416 0.11 1.67 -14.52
CA SER A 416 -0.87 2.22 -13.58
C SER A 416 -1.80 3.28 -14.19
N ASN A 417 -1.55 3.73 -15.42
CA ASN A 417 -2.16 4.91 -16.05
C ASN A 417 -1.88 6.26 -15.33
N GLY A 418 -1.12 6.24 -14.23
CA GLY A 418 -0.57 7.43 -13.60
C GLY A 418 0.58 8.04 -14.41
N LEU A 419 0.93 9.28 -14.06
CA LEU A 419 2.05 10.00 -14.67
C LEU A 419 3.37 9.48 -14.09
N VAL A 420 4.38 9.22 -14.93
CA VAL A 420 5.68 8.70 -14.53
C VAL A 420 6.73 9.80 -14.59
N VAL A 421 7.40 10.04 -13.47
CA VAL A 421 8.44 11.05 -13.31
C VAL A 421 9.78 10.40 -12.96
N GLN A 422 10.87 10.91 -13.52
CA GLN A 422 12.22 10.58 -13.05
C GLN A 422 12.75 11.69 -12.13
N ASP A 423 13.02 11.38 -10.87
CA ASP A 423 13.84 12.18 -9.97
C ASP A 423 15.30 11.98 -10.32
N VAL A 424 15.90 12.99 -10.95
CA VAL A 424 17.28 12.90 -11.43
C VAL A 424 18.25 13.15 -10.29
N THR A 425 17.97 14.13 -9.44
CA THR A 425 18.88 14.59 -8.39
C THR A 425 19.02 13.58 -7.27
N HIS A 426 17.93 13.01 -6.78
CA HIS A 426 18.03 12.03 -5.70
C HIS A 426 18.49 10.65 -6.17
N SER A 427 18.37 10.35 -7.46
CA SER A 427 18.87 9.11 -8.07
C SER A 427 20.38 8.95 -8.03
N ILE A 428 21.13 10.05 -7.93
CA ILE A 428 22.59 10.06 -7.83
C ILE A 428 23.10 10.31 -6.40
N GLN A 429 22.20 10.26 -5.42
CA GLN A 429 22.54 10.39 -4.01
C GLN A 429 23.28 9.15 -3.52
N ARG A 430 24.27 9.35 -2.65
CA ARG A 430 24.92 8.29 -1.86
C ARG A 430 24.38 8.31 -0.44
N PRO A 431 23.40 7.45 -0.09
CA PRO A 431 22.64 7.61 1.15
C PRO A 431 23.47 7.50 2.42
N SER A 432 24.57 6.74 2.41
CA SER A 432 25.45 6.56 3.58
C SER A 432 26.68 7.48 3.59
N GLY A 433 26.71 8.51 2.74
CA GLY A 433 27.87 9.39 2.59
C GLY A 433 29.08 8.72 1.91
N ALA A 434 30.23 9.38 1.94
CA ALA A 434 31.45 8.90 1.27
C ALA A 434 32.20 7.79 2.05
N HIS A 435 31.96 7.66 3.35
CA HIS A 435 32.68 6.75 4.24
C HIS A 435 31.83 6.37 5.46
N ALA A 436 32.18 5.25 6.11
CA ALA A 436 31.55 4.81 7.35
C ALA A 436 31.61 5.92 8.42
N GLY A 437 30.47 6.25 9.03
CA GLY A 437 30.35 7.31 10.03
C GLY A 437 30.12 8.72 9.46
N ALA A 438 29.90 8.88 8.16
CA ALA A 438 29.42 10.15 7.61
C ALA A 438 28.05 10.52 8.21
N THR A 439 27.88 11.79 8.55
CA THR A 439 26.64 12.35 9.15
C THR A 439 25.72 13.01 8.11
N THR A 440 26.13 13.01 6.85
CA THR A 440 25.38 13.56 5.71
C THR A 440 25.51 12.64 4.50
N SER A 441 24.44 12.53 3.71
CA SER A 441 24.48 11.91 2.40
C SER A 441 25.38 12.68 1.44
N GLY A 442 26.09 11.95 0.57
CA GLY A 442 26.82 12.52 -0.56
C GLY A 442 26.02 12.40 -1.85
N GLY A 443 26.70 12.54 -2.98
CA GLY A 443 26.14 12.21 -4.28
C GLY A 443 27.02 12.68 -5.43
N ASP A 444 26.75 12.11 -6.60
CA ASP A 444 27.62 12.22 -7.76
C ASP A 444 26.96 13.15 -8.80
N ARG A 445 27.02 14.46 -8.54
CA ARG A 445 26.36 15.51 -9.36
C ARG A 445 26.71 15.40 -10.84
N GLU A 446 27.93 14.99 -11.19
CA GLU A 446 28.33 14.82 -12.59
C GLU A 446 27.45 13.85 -13.39
N PHE A 447 26.71 12.95 -12.73
CA PHE A 447 25.83 12.00 -13.40
C PHE A 447 24.39 12.50 -13.59
N ILE A 448 24.07 13.73 -13.17
CA ILE A 448 22.75 14.34 -13.43
C ILE A 448 22.40 14.33 -14.93
N PRO A 449 23.25 14.82 -15.85
CA PRO A 449 22.94 14.75 -17.29
C PRO A 449 22.78 13.31 -17.78
N THR A 450 23.55 12.36 -17.25
CA THR A 450 23.47 10.94 -17.64
C THR A 450 22.10 10.34 -17.33
N ILE A 451 21.61 10.50 -16.09
CA ILE A 451 20.31 9.99 -15.68
C ILE A 451 19.16 10.73 -16.41
N ALA A 452 19.28 12.05 -16.57
CA ALA A 452 18.29 12.85 -17.27
C ALA A 452 18.13 12.43 -18.74
N ARG A 453 19.24 12.30 -19.48
CA ARG A 453 19.24 11.88 -20.90
C ARG A 453 18.70 10.47 -21.07
N MET A 454 19.05 9.56 -20.16
CA MET A 454 18.52 8.20 -20.14
C MET A 454 16.98 8.22 -20.03
N ALA A 455 16.44 8.95 -19.04
CA ALA A 455 15.00 9.03 -18.85
C ALA A 455 14.29 9.76 -20.01
N ALA A 456 14.92 10.77 -20.61
CA ALA A 456 14.38 11.44 -21.81
C ALA A 456 14.30 10.48 -23.01
N ALA A 457 15.32 9.64 -23.20
CA ALA A 457 15.36 8.65 -24.26
C ALA A 457 14.35 7.51 -24.03
N VAL A 458 14.19 7.05 -22.78
CA VAL A 458 13.22 6.00 -22.40
C VAL A 458 11.79 6.51 -22.38
N GLY A 459 11.58 7.81 -22.15
CA GLY A 459 10.27 8.44 -22.14
C GLY A 459 9.63 8.50 -20.75
N VAL A 460 9.54 9.70 -20.20
CA VAL A 460 8.86 10.04 -18.93
C VAL A 460 7.88 11.18 -19.17
N ASP A 461 6.84 11.28 -18.33
CA ASP A 461 5.85 12.37 -18.43
C ASP A 461 6.41 13.65 -17.79
N GLY A 462 7.33 13.51 -16.83
CA GLY A 462 8.01 14.65 -16.23
C GLY A 462 9.38 14.34 -15.64
N PHE A 463 10.11 15.40 -15.34
CA PHE A 463 11.37 15.34 -14.61
C PHE A 463 11.25 16.00 -13.25
N PHE A 464 11.99 15.48 -12.27
CA PHE A 464 12.17 16.10 -10.96
C PHE A 464 13.64 16.47 -10.77
N PHE A 465 13.89 17.74 -10.46
CA PHE A 465 15.22 18.27 -10.15
C PHE A 465 15.19 19.14 -8.90
N GLU A 466 16.08 18.88 -7.95
CA GLU A 466 16.43 19.90 -6.95
C GLU A 466 17.48 20.86 -7.50
N THR A 467 17.25 22.16 -7.31
CA THR A 467 18.13 23.21 -7.82
C THR A 467 18.36 24.31 -6.79
N HIS A 468 19.48 25.01 -6.92
CA HIS A 468 19.84 26.10 -6.04
C HIS A 468 20.61 27.19 -6.80
N LEU A 469 20.55 28.43 -6.31
CA LEU A 469 21.35 29.55 -6.85
C LEU A 469 22.86 29.25 -6.73
N ASP A 470 23.23 28.60 -5.63
CA ASP A 470 24.60 28.16 -5.35
C ASP A 470 24.55 26.87 -4.52
N PRO A 471 24.58 25.68 -5.14
CA PRO A 471 24.47 24.41 -4.41
C PRO A 471 25.49 24.22 -3.29
N THR A 472 26.64 24.91 -3.34
CA THR A 472 27.67 24.81 -2.29
C THR A 472 27.24 25.44 -0.96
N LYS A 473 26.25 26.33 -1.01
CA LYS A 473 25.68 27.03 0.17
C LYS A 473 24.35 26.44 0.63
N ALA A 474 23.83 25.41 -0.05
CA ALA A 474 22.54 24.82 0.29
C ALA A 474 22.59 24.16 1.68
N LEU A 475 21.51 24.30 2.45
CA LEU A 475 21.40 23.77 3.82
C LEU A 475 21.13 22.26 3.86
N CYS A 476 20.66 21.69 2.74
CA CYS A 476 20.32 20.27 2.57
C CYS A 476 20.76 19.79 1.18
N ASP A 477 21.16 18.52 1.07
CA ASP A 477 21.42 17.81 -0.19
C ASP A 477 22.28 18.58 -1.22
N ALA A 478 23.21 19.40 -0.72
CA ALA A 478 24.11 20.22 -1.54
C ALA A 478 24.78 19.41 -2.65
N ALA A 479 25.24 18.19 -2.35
CA ALA A 479 25.97 17.32 -3.27
C ALA A 479 25.18 16.87 -4.50
N THR A 480 23.84 16.97 -4.49
CA THR A 480 22.98 16.41 -5.55
C THR A 480 22.15 17.45 -6.29
N MET A 481 22.15 18.70 -5.86
CA MET A 481 21.43 19.77 -6.54
C MET A 481 22.13 20.23 -7.81
N LEU A 482 21.35 20.48 -8.85
CA LEU A 482 21.83 21.12 -10.08
C LEU A 482 21.89 22.64 -9.89
N PRO A 483 22.99 23.34 -10.23
CA PRO A 483 22.99 24.81 -10.28
C PRO A 483 21.90 25.33 -11.21
N ILE A 484 21.14 26.35 -10.78
CA ILE A 484 19.94 26.78 -11.52
C ILE A 484 20.24 27.28 -12.93
N ASP A 485 21.43 27.85 -13.15
CA ASP A 485 21.85 28.33 -14.47
C ASP A 485 22.16 27.19 -15.45
N GLU A 486 22.40 25.97 -14.95
CA GLU A 486 22.60 24.77 -15.76
C GLU A 486 21.27 24.05 -16.09
N LEU A 487 20.19 24.36 -15.38
CA LEU A 487 18.90 23.69 -15.55
C LEU A 487 18.30 23.94 -16.93
N GLU A 488 18.24 25.20 -17.37
CA GLU A 488 17.63 25.59 -18.64
C GLU A 488 18.36 24.99 -19.86
N PRO A 489 19.70 25.08 -19.99
CA PRO A 489 20.43 24.40 -21.06
C PRO A 489 20.22 22.87 -21.07
N LEU A 490 20.19 22.24 -19.91
CA LEU A 490 19.94 20.81 -19.82
C LEU A 490 18.53 20.47 -20.30
N LEU A 491 17.50 21.23 -19.90
CA LEU A 491 16.13 21.01 -20.34
C LEU A 491 15.96 21.18 -21.86
N GLU A 492 16.63 22.14 -22.49
CA GLU A 492 16.64 22.29 -23.95
C GLU A 492 17.18 21.01 -24.64
N GLU A 493 18.25 20.41 -24.08
CA GLU A 493 18.78 19.13 -24.55
C GLU A 493 17.79 17.98 -24.35
N LEU A 494 17.17 17.87 -23.17
CA LEU A 494 16.19 16.82 -22.88
C LEU A 494 14.97 16.93 -23.80
N ILE A 495 14.50 18.14 -24.10
CA ILE A 495 13.42 18.39 -25.06
C ILE A 495 13.80 17.83 -26.44
N ALA A 496 15.03 18.07 -26.90
CA ALA A 496 15.51 17.55 -28.18
C ALA A 496 15.56 16.01 -28.19
N ILE A 497 16.07 15.39 -27.12
CA ILE A 497 16.13 13.93 -26.98
C ILE A 497 14.72 13.33 -26.96
N SER A 498 13.82 13.87 -26.14
CA SER A 498 12.45 13.36 -26.03
C SER A 498 11.65 13.50 -27.33
N ARG A 499 11.86 14.58 -28.10
CA ARG A 499 11.24 14.73 -29.44
C ARG A 499 11.80 13.74 -30.46
N ALA A 500 13.07 13.38 -30.35
CA ALA A 500 13.68 12.39 -31.22
C ALA A 500 13.28 10.95 -30.83
N SER A 501 12.98 10.71 -29.55
CA SER A 501 12.56 9.41 -29.05
C SER A 501 11.13 9.06 -29.47
N LYS A 502 10.93 7.81 -29.88
CA LYS A 502 9.59 7.21 -30.13
C LYS A 502 9.07 6.42 -28.92
N ALA A 503 9.74 6.51 -27.77
CA ALA A 503 9.41 5.66 -26.62
C ALA A 503 8.07 6.03 -25.96
N LEU A 504 7.54 7.21 -26.24
CA LEU A 504 6.25 7.72 -25.76
C LEU A 504 5.13 7.67 -26.81
N SER A 505 5.42 7.23 -28.04
CA SER A 505 4.46 7.21 -29.16
C SER A 505 3.76 5.87 -29.33
#